data_AF-A0A0M8UCD9-F1
#
_entry.id   AF-A0A0M8UCD9-F1
#
_cell.length_a   1.000
_cell.length_b   1.000
_cell.length_c   1.000
_cell.angle_alpha   90.00
_cell.angle_beta   90.00
_cell.angle_gamma   90.00
#
_symmetry.space_group_name_H-M   'P 1'
#
loop_
_entity.id
_entity.type
_entity.pdbx_description
1 polymer ?
#
loop_
_entity_poly.entity_id
_entity_poly.type
_entity_poly.pdbx_seq_one_letter_code
_entity_poly.pdbx_strand_id
1 'polypeptide(L)' 'MSGDKQASEAGRLREQAEELELQAQRADPAEREQLMEKAVTLRVRCQELGGAEGATMDPM' A
#
# COMPACT_ATOMS: atom_id res chain seq x y z
N MET A 1 -6.08 -17.02 15.31
CA MET A 1 -4.98 -17.45 14.41
C MET A 1 -4.97 -16.73 13.05
N SER A 2 -6.02 -16.00 12.63
CA SER A 2 -6.04 -15.35 11.29
C SER A 2 -5.55 -13.88 11.28
N GLY A 3 -5.59 -13.17 12.42
CA GLY A 3 -5.15 -11.77 12.50
C GLY A 3 -3.65 -11.57 12.34
N ASP A 4 -2.82 -12.50 12.84
CA ASP A 4 -1.36 -12.39 12.75
C ASP A 4 -0.84 -12.48 11.30
N LYS A 5 -1.53 -13.27 10.46
CA LYS A 5 -1.19 -13.40 9.04
C LYS A 5 -1.57 -12.13 8.26
N GLN A 6 -2.74 -11.56 8.52
CA GLN A 6 -3.16 -10.29 7.91
C GLN A 6 -2.28 -9.12 8.34
N ALA A 7 -1.89 -9.05 9.62
CA ALA A 7 -0.96 -8.04 10.12
C ALA A 7 0.42 -8.16 9.47
N SER A 8 0.93 -9.39 9.30
CA SER A 8 2.21 -9.64 8.62
C SER A 8 2.17 -9.29 7.13
N GLU A 9 1.05 -9.56 6.45
CA GLU A 9 0.87 -9.22 5.03
C GLU A 9 0.75 -7.70 4.81
N ALA A 10 -0.02 -7.01 5.65
CA ALA A 10 -0.11 -5.54 5.63
C ALA A 10 1.26 -4.87 5.86
N GLY A 11 2.07 -5.40 6.78
CA GLY A 11 3.44 -4.92 7.00
C GLY A 11 4.31 -5.03 5.74
N ARG A 12 4.30 -6.19 5.08
CA ARG A 12 5.06 -6.40 3.83
C ARG A 12 4.62 -5.48 2.70
N LEU A 13 3.32 -5.23 2.56
CA LEU A 13 2.80 -4.31 1.54
C LEU A 13 3.22 -2.86 1.79
N ARG A 14 3.34 -2.45 3.06
CA ARG A 14 3.88 -1.11 3.40
C ARG A 14 5.35 -0.99 3.01
N GLU A 15 6.17 -1.97 3.39
CA GLU A 15 7.60 -2.00 3.05
C GLU A 15 7.80 -1.94 1.53
N GLN A 16 7.05 -2.75 0.77
CA GLN A 16 7.11 -2.74 -0.70
C GLN A 16 6.67 -1.41 -1.30
N ALA A 17 5.63 -0.76 -0.75
CA ALA A 17 5.21 0.55 -1.21
C ALA A 17 6.30 1.61 -0.97
N GLU A 18 6.95 1.60 0.20
CA GLU A 18 8.06 2.50 0.52
C GLU A 18 9.28 2.28 -0.39
N GLU A 19 9.63 1.02 -0.69
CA GLU A 19 10.70 0.71 -1.64
C GLU A 19 10.40 1.25 -3.04
N LEU A 20 9.17 1.10 -3.53
CA LEU A 20 8.76 1.62 -4.83
C LEU A 20 8.84 3.14 -4.89
N GLU A 21 8.50 3.85 -3.82
CA GLU A 21 8.63 5.31 -3.76
C GLU A 21 10.10 5.76 -3.74
N LEU A 22 10.96 5.04 -3.01
CA LEU A 22 12.40 5.31 -3.01
C LEU A 22 13.02 5.06 -4.39
N GLN A 23 12.55 4.02 -5.10
CA GLN A 23 12.95 3.78 -6.49
C GLN A 23 12.44 4.90 -7.40
N ALA A 24 11.18 5.32 -7.24
CA ALA A 24 10.57 6.38 -8.03
C ALA A 24 11.31 7.73 -7.89
N GLN A 25 11.89 8.02 -6.72
CA GLN A 25 12.73 9.22 -6.52
C GLN A 25 13.97 9.24 -7.41
N ARG A 26 14.52 8.07 -7.76
CA ARG A 26 15.73 7.92 -8.57
C ARG A 26 15.44 7.59 -10.04
N ALA A 27 14.22 7.18 -10.35
CA ALA A 27 13.78 6.83 -11.69
C ALA A 27 13.55 8.04 -12.60
N ASP A 28 13.50 7.78 -13.90
CA ASP A 28 13.09 8.79 -14.89
C ASP A 28 11.60 9.15 -14.74
N PRO A 29 11.10 10.24 -15.37
CA PRO A 29 9.72 10.67 -15.16
C PRO A 29 8.65 9.64 -15.55
N ALA A 30 8.90 8.82 -16.58
CA ALA A 30 7.94 7.83 -17.07
C ALA A 30 7.89 6.60 -16.15
N GLU A 31 9.05 6.14 -15.70
CA GLU A 31 9.19 5.04 -14.76
C GLU A 31 8.75 5.44 -13.35
N ARG A 32 9.00 6.69 -12.94
CA ARG A 32 8.51 7.27 -11.68
C ARG A 32 6.99 7.18 -11.59
N GLU A 33 6.26 7.55 -12.63
CA GLU A 33 4.79 7.49 -12.62
C GLU A 33 4.29 6.06 -12.40
N GLN A 34 4.87 5.09 -13.12
CA GLN A 34 4.53 3.68 -12.97
C GLN A 34 4.88 3.11 -11.58
N LEU A 35 6.02 3.50 -11.01
CA LEU A 35 6.43 3.08 -9.68
C LEU A 35 5.52 3.67 -8.60
N MET A 36 5.12 4.93 -8.75
CA MET A 36 4.19 5.60 -7.84
C MET A 36 2.78 4.99 -7.93
N GLU A 37 2.29 4.66 -9.12
CA GLU A 37 1.00 3.98 -9.31
C GLU A 37 0.97 2.61 -8.62
N LYS A 38 2.07 1.84 -8.74
CA LYS A 38 2.24 0.56 -8.03
C LYS A 38 2.27 0.76 -6.51
N ALA A 39 2.98 1.78 -6.01
CA ALA A 39 3.03 2.09 -4.58
C ALA A 39 1.63 2.45 -4.02
N VAL A 40 0.83 3.22 -4.76
CA VAL A 40 -0.56 3.55 -4.39
C VAL A 40 -1.42 2.29 -4.31
N THR A 41 -1.31 1.40 -5.29
CA THR A 41 -2.06 0.13 -5.31
C THR A 41 -1.76 -0.74 -4.09
N LEU A 42 -0.48 -0.84 -3.70
CA LEU A 42 -0.08 -1.60 -2.51
C LEU A 42 -0.60 -0.97 -1.21
N ARG A 43 -0.69 0.36 -1.13
CA ARG A 43 -1.26 1.07 0.03
C ARG A 43 -2.74 0.83 0.18
N VAL A 44 -3.51 0.87 -0.92
CA VAL A 44 -4.94 0.54 -0.91
C VAL A 44 -5.12 -0.90 -0.41
N ARG A 45 -4.33 -1.84 -0.94
CA ARG A 45 -4.38 -3.23 -0.49
C ARG A 45 -4.01 -3.40 0.98
N CYS A 46 -3.01 -2.65 1.46
CA CYS A 46 -2.65 -2.62 2.87
C CYS A 46 -3.80 -2.10 3.75
N GLN A 47 -4.55 -1.09 3.30
CA GLN A 47 -5.71 -0.57 4.03
C GLN A 47 -6.85 -1.59 4.07
N GLU A 48 -7.13 -2.27 2.95
CA GLU A 48 -8.11 -3.35 2.89
C GLU A 48 -7.78 -4.51 3.86
N LEU A 49 -6.50 -4.88 3.96
CA LEU A 49 -6.04 -5.92 4.88
C LEU A 49 -5.97 -5.46 6.33
N GLY A 50 -5.67 -4.18 6.56
CA GLY A 50 -5.53 -3.57 7.88
C GLY A 50 -6.85 -3.13 8.52
N GLY A 51 -7.95 -3.07 7.76
CA GLY A 51 -9.26 -2.78 8.30
C GLY A 51 -10.34 -2.55 7.25
N ALA A 52 -11.10 -3.60 6.94
CA ALA A 52 -12.48 -3.46 6.48
C ALA A 52 -13.40 -2.84 7.58
N GLU A 53 -12.92 -2.69 8.81
CA GLU A 53 -13.65 -2.04 9.91
C GLU A 53 -13.58 -0.50 9.88
N GLY A 54 -12.78 0.10 8.99
CA GLY A 54 -12.66 1.57 8.86
C GLY A 54 -13.35 2.18 7.64
N ALA A 55 -13.86 1.36 6.72
CA ALA A 55 -14.57 1.83 5.52
C ALA A 55 -16.07 2.09 5.76
N THR A 56 -16.53 2.09 7.01
CA THR A 56 -17.68 2.90 7.43
C THR A 56 -17.20 4.32 7.73
N MET A 57 -16.69 5.02 6.70
CA MET A 57 -16.75 6.48 6.72
C MET A 57 -18.16 6.84 6.25
N ASP A 58 -18.92 7.40 7.17
CA ASP A 58 -20.31 7.89 7.09
C ASP A 58 -20.76 8.36 5.70
N PRO A 59 -21.99 8.01 5.23
CA PRO A 59 -22.66 8.88 4.28
C PRO A 59 -22.92 10.22 4.99
N MET A 60 -22.57 11.34 4.34
CA MET A 60 -22.84 12.70 4.83
C MET A 60 -24.25 12.87 5.43
#